data_AF-A0A936B217-F1
#
_entry.id   AF-A0A936B217-F1
#
_cell.length_a   1.000
_cell.length_b   1.000
_cell.length_c   1.000
_cell.angle_alpha   90.00
_cell.angle_beta   90.00
_cell.angle_gamma   90.00
#
_symmetry.space_group_name_H-M   'P 1'
#
loop_
_entity.id
_entity.type
_entity.pdbx_description
1 polymer ?
#
loop_
_entity_poly.entity_id
_entity_poly.type
_entity_poly.pdbx_seq_one_letter_code
_entity_poly.pdbx_strand_id
1 'polypeptide(L)'
;MLPFADAGLLANHSDSVLLVIRAGMADYDTIEKAIDSLPAGRILGVVLNGAENIRDTGYYDYYYNYSDREKRRQRVRDKAIDRIRRSFIGRIMRL
;
A
#
# COMPACT_ATOMS: atom_id res chain seq x y z
N MET A 1 25.85 15.22 -19.27
CA MET A 1 26.13 15.28 -17.82
C MET A 1 26.08 13.86 -17.30
N LEU A 2 27.07 13.39 -16.53
CA LEU A 2 27.01 12.07 -15.92
C LEU A 2 26.04 12.13 -14.73
N PRO A 3 25.01 11.27 -14.66
CA PRO A 3 24.20 11.18 -13.46
C PRO A 3 25.06 10.69 -12.29
N PHE A 4 24.79 11.19 -11.08
CA PHE A 4 25.44 10.74 -9.83
C PHE A 4 26.96 10.98 -9.72
N ALA A 5 27.52 11.94 -10.48
CA ALA A 5 28.97 12.21 -10.49
C ALA A 5 29.54 12.63 -9.11
N ASP A 6 28.76 13.38 -8.35
CA ASP A 6 29.04 13.76 -6.97
C ASP A 6 29.09 12.54 -6.04
N ALA A 7 28.11 11.63 -6.14
CA ALA A 7 28.08 10.39 -5.38
C ALA A 7 29.28 9.49 -5.72
N GLY A 8 29.65 9.37 -6.99
CA GLY A 8 30.84 8.62 -7.43
C GLY A 8 32.14 9.19 -6.88
N LEU A 9 32.28 10.52 -6.85
CA LEU A 9 33.45 11.19 -6.26
C LEU A 9 33.55 10.91 -4.75
N LEU A 10 32.45 11.06 -4.01
CA LEU A 10 32.41 10.81 -2.57
C LEU A 10 32.62 9.34 -2.22
N ALA A 11 32.09 8.43 -3.05
CA ALA A 11 32.30 7.00 -2.91
C ALA A 11 33.80 6.65 -2.96
N ASN A 12 34.62 7.38 -3.73
CA ASN A 12 36.06 7.16 -3.77
C ASN A 12 36.80 7.53 -2.48
N HIS A 13 36.20 8.39 -1.66
CA HIS A 13 36.72 8.83 -0.37
C HIS A 13 36.00 8.18 0.83
N SER A 14 35.13 7.21 0.57
CA SER A 14 34.36 6.49 1.58
C SER A 14 34.74 5.01 1.59
N ASP A 15 34.64 4.35 2.75
CA ASP A 15 34.86 2.91 2.85
C ASP A 15 33.73 2.13 2.18
N SER A 16 32.49 2.66 2.27
CA SER A 16 31.31 2.03 1.68
C SER A 16 30.20 3.02 1.35
N VAL A 17 29.25 2.56 0.53
CA VAL A 17 28.07 3.29 0.07
C VAL A 17 26.83 2.45 0.35
N LEU A 18 25.76 3.08 0.85
CA LEU A 18 24.44 2.47 1.00
C LEU A 18 23.46 3.15 0.05
N LEU A 19 22.89 2.40 -0.88
CA LEU A 19 21.95 2.94 -1.86
C LEU A 19 20.55 3.03 -1.27
N VAL A 20 19.94 4.22 -1.27
CA VAL A 20 18.56 4.40 -0.79
C VAL A 20 17.63 4.58 -1.98
N ILE A 21 16.69 3.65 -2.15
CA ILE A 21 15.73 3.64 -3.25
C ILE A 21 14.34 3.87 -2.67
N ARG A 22 13.60 4.83 -3.23
CA ARG A 22 12.20 5.05 -2.87
C ARG A 22 11.32 4.06 -3.61
N ALA A 23 10.54 3.28 -2.86
CA ALA A 23 9.64 2.27 -3.41
C ALA A 23 8.64 2.89 -4.39
N GLY A 24 8.45 2.24 -5.55
CA GLY A 24 7.50 2.63 -6.58
C GLY A 24 7.83 3.93 -7.33
N MET A 25 8.99 4.55 -7.09
CA MET A 25 9.30 5.88 -7.62
C MET A 25 10.53 5.92 -8.54
N ALA A 26 11.44 4.95 -8.42
CA ALA A 26 12.63 4.87 -9.25
C ALA A 26 12.52 3.70 -10.22
N ASP A 27 12.76 3.97 -11.51
CA ASP A 27 12.79 2.95 -12.55
C ASP A 27 14.05 2.09 -12.46
N TYR A 28 13.93 0.82 -12.84
CA TYR A 28 15.03 -0.15 -12.82
C TYR A 28 16.27 0.33 -13.59
N ASP A 29 16.10 0.89 -14.79
CA ASP A 29 17.20 1.41 -15.61
C ASP A 29 17.95 2.57 -14.92
N THR A 30 17.25 3.40 -14.15
CA THR A 30 17.90 4.47 -13.38
C THR A 30 18.73 3.89 -12.24
N ILE A 31 18.23 2.83 -11.60
CA ILE A 31 18.93 2.14 -10.51
C ILE A 31 20.18 1.43 -11.06
N GLU A 32 20.07 0.74 -12.20
CA GLU A 32 21.22 0.09 -12.87
C GLU A 32 22.30 1.11 -13.21
N LYS A 33 21.94 2.24 -13.83
CA LYS A 33 22.90 3.32 -14.12
C LYS A 33 23.55 3.91 -12.87
N ALA A 34 22.82 4.00 -11.76
CA ALA A 34 23.39 4.45 -10.50
C ALA A 34 24.42 3.44 -9.96
N ILE A 35 24.11 2.14 -10.03
CA ILE A 35 25.02 1.07 -9.63
C ILE A 35 26.28 1.08 -10.49
N ASP A 36 26.14 1.19 -11.82
CA ASP A 36 27.25 1.22 -12.77
C ASP A 36 28.14 2.47 -12.61
N SER A 37 27.57 3.56 -12.12
CA SER A 37 28.32 4.80 -11.86
C SER A 37 29.19 4.74 -10.60
N LEU A 38 28.92 3.78 -9.70
CA LEU A 38 29.64 3.63 -8.44
C LEU A 38 30.81 2.62 -8.57
N PRO A 39 31.92 2.84 -7.85
CA PRO A 39 33.05 1.91 -7.87
C PRO A 39 32.64 0.52 -7.36
N ALA A 40 32.98 -0.51 -8.14
CA ALA A 40 32.69 -1.90 -7.81
C ALA A 40 33.27 -2.27 -6.43
N GLY A 41 32.47 -2.99 -5.63
CA GLY A 41 32.88 -3.46 -4.30
C GLY A 41 32.71 -2.46 -3.15
N ARG A 42 32.25 -1.23 -3.41
CA ARG A 42 31.92 -0.27 -2.33
C ARG A 42 30.46 -0.26 -1.89
N ILE A 43 29.57 -0.92 -2.61
CA ILE A 43 28.15 -0.99 -2.24
C ILE A 43 27.97 -1.98 -1.08
N LEU A 44 27.65 -1.47 0.11
CA LEU A 44 27.35 -2.28 1.29
C LEU A 44 25.98 -2.98 1.17
N GLY A 45 25.03 -2.32 0.53
CA GLY A 45 23.68 -2.81 0.36
C GLY A 45 22.70 -1.73 -0.11
N VAL A 46 21.41 -2.06 -0.01
CA VAL A 46 20.31 -1.21 -0.49
C VAL A 46 19.25 -1.08 0.60
N VAL A 47 18.70 0.13 0.77
CA VAL A 47 17.52 0.42 1.58
C VAL A 47 16.36 0.76 0.67
N LEU A 48 15.32 -0.07 0.66
CA LEU A 48 14.07 0.23 -0.01
C LEU A 48 13.16 1.06 0.92
N ASN A 49 13.28 2.38 0.81
CA ASN A 49 12.54 3.33 1.62
C ASN A 49 11.09 3.47 1.14
N GLY A 50 10.13 3.48 2.06
CA GLY A 50 8.71 3.64 1.73
C GLY A 50 8.05 2.38 1.16
N ALA A 51 8.66 1.21 1.34
CA ALA A 51 8.00 -0.05 1.03
C ALA A 51 6.74 -0.22 1.90
N GLU A 52 5.59 -0.45 1.25
CA GLU A 52 4.37 -0.78 1.97
C GLU A 52 4.52 -2.15 2.65
N ASN A 53 3.98 -2.27 3.87
CA ASN A 53 3.98 -3.53 4.60
C ASN A 53 2.99 -4.51 3.95
N ILE A 54 3.49 -5.38 3.08
CA ILE A 54 2.68 -6.45 2.44
C ILE A 54 2.23 -7.51 3.46
N ARG A 55 2.68 -7.44 4.72
CA ARG A 55 2.58 -8.56 5.68
C ARG A 55 1.25 -8.71 6.42
N ASP A 56 0.31 -7.76 6.35
CA ASP A 56 -0.91 -7.82 7.20
C ASP A 56 -2.26 -7.71 6.47
N THR A 57 -2.26 -7.54 5.15
CA THR A 57 -3.50 -7.25 4.41
C THR A 57 -4.40 -8.46 4.16
N GLY A 58 -3.88 -9.70 4.23
CA GLY A 58 -4.67 -10.89 3.91
C GLY A 58 -5.71 -11.27 4.97
N TYR A 59 -5.37 -11.18 6.26
CA TYR A 59 -6.22 -11.68 7.35
C TYR A 59 -7.16 -10.61 7.91
N TYR A 60 -6.70 -9.35 7.99
CA TYR A 60 -7.51 -8.23 8.48
C TYR A 60 -8.62 -7.82 7.50
N ASP A 61 -8.34 -7.89 6.19
CA ASP A 61 -9.32 -7.50 5.15
C ASP A 61 -10.51 -8.47 5.10
N TYR A 62 -10.31 -9.75 5.42
CA TYR A 62 -11.39 -10.73 5.45
C TYR A 62 -12.41 -10.46 6.58
N TYR A 63 -11.92 -10.06 7.76
CA TYR A 63 -12.77 -9.78 8.93
C TYR A 63 -13.57 -8.48 8.74
N TYR A 64 -12.95 -7.45 8.16
CA TYR A 64 -13.62 -6.18 7.85
C TYR A 64 -14.74 -6.37 6.83
N ASN A 65 -14.47 -7.11 5.75
CA ASN A 65 -15.46 -7.38 4.69
C ASN A 65 -16.66 -8.21 5.19
N TYR A 66 -16.48 -9.09 6.18
CA TYR A 66 -17.58 -9.86 6.76
C TYR A 66 -18.52 -8.97 7.59
N SER A 67 -17.93 -8.11 8.43
CA SER A 67 -18.69 -7.19 9.29
C SER A 67 -19.53 -6.18 8.51
N ASP A 68 -19.01 -5.69 7.38
CA ASP A 68 -19.73 -4.73 6.55
C ASP A 68 -20.86 -5.37 5.73
N ARG A 69 -20.70 -6.64 5.30
CA ARG A 69 -21.78 -7.40 4.66
C ARG A 69 -22.95 -7.64 5.62
N GLU A 70 -22.67 -7.94 6.88
CA GLU A 70 -23.69 -8.19 7.90
C GLU A 70 -24.49 -6.92 8.21
N LYS A 71 -23.81 -5.80 8.45
CA LYS A 71 -24.44 -4.48 8.66
C LYS A 71 -25.28 -4.04 7.47
N ARG A 72 -24.86 -4.36 6.24
CA ARG A 72 -25.63 -4.03 5.02
C ARG A 72 -26.90 -4.87 4.91
N ARG A 73 -26.85 -6.17 5.23
CA ARG A 73 -28.04 -7.05 5.27
C ARG A 73 -29.06 -6.59 6.30
N GLN A 74 -28.61 -6.20 7.49
CA GLN A 74 -29.49 -5.74 8.56
C GLN A 74 -30.22 -4.46 8.16
N ARG A 75 -29.50 -3.47 7.62
CA ARG A 75 -30.10 -2.23 7.09
C ARG A 75 -31.13 -2.47 5.98
N VAL A 76 -30.92 -3.45 5.10
CA VAL A 76 -31.88 -3.77 4.03
C VAL A 76 -33.15 -4.42 4.61
N ARG A 77 -33.01 -5.32 5.59
CA ARG A 77 -34.14 -5.93 6.30
C ARG A 77 -34.97 -4.89 7.04
N ASP A 78 -34.30 -3.99 7.78
CA ASP A 78 -34.98 -2.94 8.54
C ASP A 78 -35.78 -2.01 7.62
N LYS A 79 -35.19 -1.62 6.48
CA LYS A 79 -35.90 -0.83 5.45
C LYS A 79 -37.11 -1.55 4.86
N ALA A 80 -37.04 -2.87 4.68
CA ALA A 80 -38.16 -3.65 4.16
C ALA A 80 -39.30 -3.75 5.18
N ILE A 81 -38.98 -4.01 6.44
CA ILE A 81 -39.95 -4.06 7.55
C ILE A 81 -40.64 -2.70 7.72
N ASP A 82 -39.86 -1.63 7.71
CA ASP A 82 -40.33 -0.26 7.83
C ASP A 82 -41.24 0.14 6.65
N ARG A 83 -40.93 -0.33 5.43
CA ARG A 83 -41.81 -0.16 4.26
C ARG A 83 -43.13 -0.91 4.40
N ILE A 84 -43.12 -2.13 4.96
CA ILE A 84 -44.33 -2.92 5.20
C ILE A 84 -45.19 -2.27 6.29
N ARG A 85 -44.58 -1.82 7.40
CA ARG A 85 -45.27 -1.10 8.49
C ARG A 85 -45.98 0.16 8.00
N ARG A 86 -45.35 0.93 7.11
CA ARG A 86 -45.95 2.13 6.51
C ARG A 86 -46.98 1.84 5.41
N SER A 87 -47.03 0.62 4.90
CA SER A 87 -48.02 0.22 3.90
C SER A 87 -49.43 0.12 4.49
N PHE A 88 -50.44 0.14 3.63
CA PHE A 88 -51.84 -0.07 3.98
C PHE A 88 -52.05 -1.41 4.71
N ILE A 89 -51.29 -2.45 4.32
CA ILE A 89 -51.28 -3.77 4.96
C ILE A 89 -50.76 -3.71 6.41
N GLY A 90 -49.66 -2.98 6.66
CA GLY A 90 -49.12 -2.80 8.01
C GLY A 90 -50.05 -2.04 8.95
N ARG A 91 -50.78 -1.05 8.42
CA ARG A 91 -51.79 -0.29 9.17
C ARG A 91 -53.02 -1.12 9.55
N ILE A 92 -53.43 -2.06 8.70
CA ILE A 92 -54.54 -2.99 8.98
C ILE A 92 -54.11 -4.05 10.01
N MET A 93 -52.85 -4.51 9.97
CA MET A 93 -52.36 -5.58 10.84
C MET A 93 -51.94 -5.16 12.27
N ARG A 94 -51.93 -3.86 12.63
CA ARG A 94 -51.39 -3.31 13.91
C ARG A 94 -50.15 -4.10 14.41
N LEU A 95 -49.03 -3.94 13.71
CA LEU A 95 -47.68 -4.31 14.18
C LEU A 95 -46.88 -3.07 14.57
#